data_AF-M5RTG0-F1
#
_entry.id   AF-M5RTG0-F1
#
_cell.length_a   1.000
_cell.length_b   1.000
_cell.length_c   1.000
_cell.angle_alpha   90.00
_cell.angle_beta   90.00
_cell.angle_gamma   90.00
#
_symmetry.space_group_name_H-M   'P 1'
#
loop_
_entity.id
_entity.type
_entity.pdbx_description
1 polymer ?
#
loop_
_entity_poly.entity_id
_entity_poly.type
_entity_poly.pdbx_seq_one_letter_code
_entity_poly.pdbx_strand_id
1 'polypeptide(L)'
;MLTAEDDPADTIKPRLRVQGANLSKCHILGGMYDPDDEDDTADRFVSLSNVGVIEEAIQDIGDVKLLIIDPIGSYLGSGTDSHRDNEVRGKLAPIAALADQYGVAVLIVSHSRKAAATTADDLVMGSRAFTGVCRSVWHLMVDPKNEDRRLLLSGKSNLAKKSTGLAFRIEGDPVGAIAWEPDPV
;
A
#
# COMPACT_ATOMS: atom_id res chain seq x y z
N MET A 1 8.21 4.85 0.98
CA MET A 1 7.35 3.92 0.23
C MET A 1 8.14 2.65 -0.06
N LEU A 2 7.54 1.51 0.24
CA LEU A 2 7.97 0.19 -0.19
C LEU A 2 7.15 -0.14 -1.44
N THR A 3 7.80 -0.26 -2.59
CA THR A 3 7.15 -0.54 -3.88
C THR A 3 7.89 -1.64 -4.63
N ALA A 4 7.14 -2.61 -5.16
CA ALA A 4 7.69 -3.77 -5.87
C ALA A 4 7.16 -3.93 -7.31
N GLU A 5 6.14 -3.17 -7.71
CA GLU A 5 5.47 -3.34 -9.01
C GLU A 5 5.87 -2.29 -10.04
N ASP A 6 5.95 -1.03 -9.61
CA ASP A 6 6.19 0.10 -10.50
C ASP A 6 7.60 0.66 -10.33
N ASP A 7 8.26 0.97 -11.44
CA ASP A 7 9.57 1.61 -11.40
C ASP A 7 9.47 3.05 -10.82
N PRO A 8 10.32 3.40 -9.85
CA PRO A 8 10.39 4.74 -9.28
C PRO A 8 10.56 5.89 -10.28
N ALA A 9 11.41 5.72 -11.28
CA ALA A 9 11.81 6.78 -12.21
C ALA A 9 10.84 6.90 -13.39
N ASP A 10 10.34 5.78 -13.89
CA ASP A 10 9.45 5.69 -15.06
C ASP A 10 7.98 5.95 -14.69
N THR A 11 7.49 5.34 -13.61
CA THR A 11 6.05 5.37 -13.27
C THR A 11 5.75 6.26 -12.08
N ILE A 12 6.36 6.00 -10.93
CA ILE A 12 5.93 6.58 -9.65
C ILE A 12 6.22 8.09 -9.59
N LYS A 13 7.49 8.50 -9.80
CA LYS A 13 7.88 9.91 -9.70
C LYS A 13 7.17 10.80 -10.73
N PRO A 14 7.04 10.40 -12.02
CA PRO A 14 6.29 11.20 -12.99
C PRO A 14 4.82 11.38 -12.61
N ARG A 15 4.15 10.31 -12.17
CA ARG A 15 2.73 10.37 -11.74
C ARG A 15 2.53 11.22 -10.49
N LEU A 16 3.42 11.10 -9.51
CA LEU A 16 3.42 11.98 -8.33
C LEU A 16 3.61 13.45 -8.71
N ARG A 17 4.52 13.73 -9.66
CA ARG A 17 4.81 15.10 -10.11
C ARG A 17 3.59 15.75 -10.77
N VAL A 18 2.92 15.07 -11.69
CA VAL A 18 1.74 15.63 -12.37
C VAL A 18 0.57 15.85 -11.40
N GLN A 19 0.57 15.15 -10.27
CA GLN A 19 -0.37 15.34 -9.16
C GLN A 19 0.04 16.41 -8.15
N GLY A 20 1.11 17.16 -8.44
CA GLY A 20 1.58 18.24 -7.58
C GLY A 20 2.24 17.77 -6.28
N ALA A 21 2.62 16.50 -6.18
CA ALA A 21 3.35 16.00 -5.01
C ALA A 21 4.73 16.68 -4.92
N ASN A 22 5.12 17.05 -3.69
CA ASN A 22 6.48 17.48 -3.43
C ASN A 22 7.41 16.26 -3.38
N LEU A 23 8.08 15.96 -4.50
CA LEU A 23 8.98 14.81 -4.63
C LEU A 23 10.15 14.81 -3.64
N SER A 24 10.55 15.96 -3.09
CA SER A 24 11.63 16.02 -2.08
C SER A 24 11.22 15.37 -0.75
N LYS A 25 9.92 15.13 -0.55
CA LYS A 25 9.35 14.44 0.62
C LYS A 25 8.93 13.00 0.30
N CYS A 26 9.16 12.53 -0.93
CA CYS A 26 8.79 11.20 -1.38
C CYS A 26 10.04 10.31 -1.40
N HIS A 27 10.19 9.49 -0.36
CA HIS A 27 11.31 8.56 -0.22
C HIS A 27 10.88 7.15 -0.62
N ILE A 28 11.68 6.47 -1.43
CA ILE A 28 11.47 5.07 -1.81
C ILE A 28 12.55 4.26 -1.12
N LEU A 29 12.11 3.27 -0.35
CA LEU A 29 12.99 2.39 0.39
C LEU A 29 13.19 1.13 -0.46
N GLY A 30 14.31 1.09 -1.18
CA GLY A 30 14.72 -0.06 -2.02
C GLY A 30 15.46 -1.11 -1.20
N GLY A 31 15.63 -2.32 -1.77
CA GLY A 31 16.46 -3.37 -1.16
C GLY A 31 17.87 -2.87 -0.87
N MET A 32 18.40 -3.20 0.31
CA MET A 32 19.77 -2.86 0.68
C MET A 32 20.70 -3.95 0.15
N TYR A 33 21.73 -3.54 -0.60
CA TYR A 33 22.87 -4.37 -0.93
C TYR A 33 23.84 -4.35 0.26
N ASP A 34 24.15 -5.52 0.83
CA ASP A 34 25.18 -5.68 1.86
C ASP A 34 26.50 -6.07 1.16
N PRO A 35 27.51 -5.18 1.09
CA PRO A 35 28.74 -5.44 0.35
C PRO A 35 29.67 -6.47 1.01
N ASP A 36 29.38 -6.92 2.23
CA ASP A 36 30.19 -7.87 2.99
C ASP A 36 29.61 -9.31 2.99
N ASP A 37 28.51 -9.57 2.28
CA ASP A 37 27.92 -10.90 2.16
C ASP A 37 28.51 -11.66 0.95
N GLU A 38 29.55 -12.48 1.19
CA GLU A 38 30.22 -13.30 0.16
C GLU A 38 29.33 -14.43 -0.41
N ASP A 39 28.26 -14.79 0.31
CA ASP A 39 27.22 -15.71 -0.16
C ASP A 39 26.08 -14.87 -0.73
N ASP A 40 26.13 -14.57 -2.03
CA ASP A 40 25.17 -13.86 -2.92
C ASP A 40 23.71 -14.40 -2.84
N THR A 41 23.18 -14.51 -1.62
CA THR A 41 21.99 -15.24 -1.21
C THR A 41 21.11 -14.42 -0.26
N ALA A 42 21.66 -13.35 0.32
CA ALA A 42 20.90 -12.36 1.07
C ALA A 42 20.78 -11.06 0.27
N ASP A 43 20.01 -11.10 -0.82
CA ASP A 43 19.17 -9.95 -1.13
C ASP A 43 18.32 -9.69 0.14
N ARG A 44 18.78 -8.82 1.04
CA ARG A 44 17.97 -8.33 2.17
C ARG A 44 16.94 -7.36 1.60
N PHE A 45 16.01 -7.89 0.81
CA PHE A 45 14.80 -7.18 0.45
C PHE A 45 14.14 -6.73 1.74
N VAL A 46 13.88 -5.43 1.85
CA VAL A 46 13.11 -4.89 2.97
C VAL A 46 11.82 -5.68 3.04
N SER A 47 11.52 -6.25 4.20
CA SER A 47 10.32 -7.04 4.44
C SER A 47 9.75 -6.69 5.80
N LEU A 48 8.49 -7.04 6.04
CA LEU A 48 7.84 -6.88 7.34
C LEU A 48 8.45 -7.76 8.43
N SER A 49 9.35 -8.68 8.07
CA SER A 49 10.13 -9.45 9.04
C SER A 49 11.32 -8.65 9.59
N ASN A 50 11.78 -7.64 8.85
CA ASN A 50 12.96 -6.84 9.15
C ASN A 50 12.56 -5.39 9.45
N VAL A 51 11.68 -5.23 10.45
CA VAL A 51 11.06 -3.93 10.80
C VAL A 51 12.09 -2.87 11.19
N GLY A 52 13.25 -3.28 11.73
CA GLY A 52 14.34 -2.36 12.10
C GLY A 52 14.79 -1.48 10.94
N VAL A 53 14.86 -2.00 9.71
CA VAL A 53 15.24 -1.22 8.52
C VAL A 53 14.19 -0.13 8.22
N ILE A 54 12.91 -0.43 8.44
CA ILE A 54 11.83 0.54 8.27
C ILE A 54 11.90 1.62 9.36
N GLU A 55 12.23 1.22 10.59
CA GLU A 55 12.39 2.14 11.72
C GLU A 55 13.57 3.08 11.51
N GLU A 56 14.74 2.56 11.13
CA GLU A 56 15.93 3.35 10.79
C GLU A 56 15.62 4.38 9.70
N ALA A 57 14.95 3.96 8.62
CA ALA A 57 14.55 4.88 7.55
C ALA A 57 13.60 5.98 8.06
N ILE A 58 12.68 5.67 8.98
CA ILE A 58 11.77 6.65 9.58
C ILE A 58 12.54 7.66 10.45
N GLN A 59 13.50 7.18 11.23
CA GLN A 59 14.35 8.03 12.07
C GLN A 59 15.25 8.93 11.23
N ASP A 60 15.91 8.39 10.21
CA ASP A 60 16.84 9.11 9.34
C ASP A 60 16.15 10.22 8.54
N ILE A 61 14.94 9.96 8.05
CA ILE A 61 14.13 10.97 7.35
C ILE A 61 13.57 11.99 8.35
N GLY A 62 13.22 11.56 9.57
CA GLY A 62 12.80 12.40 10.70
C GLY A 62 11.40 13.01 10.64
N ASP A 63 10.85 13.30 9.44
CA ASP A 63 9.54 13.95 9.26
C ASP A 63 8.41 13.03 8.75
N VAL A 64 8.65 11.72 8.67
CA VAL A 64 7.72 10.77 8.03
C VAL A 64 6.31 10.85 8.62
N LYS A 65 5.31 10.98 7.74
CA LYS A 65 3.87 10.97 8.08
C LYS A 65 3.09 9.82 7.47
N LEU A 66 3.64 9.19 6.44
CA LEU A 66 2.97 8.13 5.70
C LEU A 66 3.98 7.05 5.26
N LEU A 67 3.74 5.82 5.68
CA LEU A 67 4.38 4.62 5.17
C LEU A 67 3.42 3.91 4.20
N ILE A 68 3.83 3.75 2.95
CA ILE A 68 3.07 3.02 1.91
C ILE A 68 3.77 1.70 1.65
N ILE A 69 3.01 0.60 1.62
CA ILE A 69 3.48 -0.75 1.32
C ILE A 69 2.68 -1.32 0.15
N ASP A 70 3.34 -1.51 -0.99
CA ASP A 70 2.67 -1.75 -2.27
C ASP A 70 3.37 -2.78 -3.18
N PRO A 71 2.79 -3.97 -3.40
CA PRO A 71 1.67 -4.58 -2.66
C PRO A 71 2.19 -5.26 -1.38
N ILE A 72 1.35 -5.37 -0.36
CA ILE A 72 1.72 -6.01 0.91
C ILE A 72 2.21 -7.45 0.76
N GLY A 73 1.69 -8.19 -0.22
CA GLY A 73 2.07 -9.57 -0.49
C GLY A 73 3.57 -9.73 -0.78
N SER A 74 4.20 -8.76 -1.45
CA SER A 74 5.63 -8.77 -1.77
C SER A 74 6.53 -8.56 -0.55
N TYR A 75 5.96 -8.09 0.57
CA TYR A 75 6.72 -7.67 1.74
C TYR A 75 6.54 -8.58 2.96
N LEU A 76 5.66 -9.58 2.93
CA LEU A 76 5.40 -10.46 4.10
C LEU A 76 6.65 -11.23 4.58
N GLY A 77 7.63 -11.43 3.70
CA GLY A 77 8.84 -12.20 3.96
C GLY A 77 8.66 -13.69 3.67
N SER A 78 9.78 -14.38 3.47
CA SER A 78 9.80 -15.81 3.17
C SER A 78 9.14 -16.65 4.27
N GLY A 79 8.49 -17.74 3.87
CA GLY A 79 7.84 -18.68 4.80
C GLY A 79 6.56 -18.19 5.47
N THR A 80 6.01 -17.04 5.06
CA THR A 80 4.73 -16.53 5.59
C THR A 80 3.58 -16.96 4.70
N ASP A 81 2.59 -17.65 5.27
CA ASP A 81 1.34 -17.93 4.59
C ASP A 81 0.39 -16.73 4.68
N SER A 82 0.24 -16.02 3.57
CA SER A 82 -0.64 -14.85 3.46
C SER A 82 -2.12 -15.16 3.68
N HIS A 83 -2.53 -16.42 3.71
CA HIS A 83 -3.91 -16.85 3.98
C HIS A 83 -4.16 -17.17 5.45
N ARG A 84 -3.11 -17.29 6.28
CA ARG A 84 -3.25 -17.57 7.70
C ARG A 84 -3.30 -16.30 8.53
N ASP A 85 -4.44 -16.08 9.18
CA ASP A 85 -4.73 -14.89 9.99
C ASP A 85 -3.65 -14.62 11.06
N ASN A 86 -3.27 -15.65 11.81
CA ASN A 86 -2.25 -15.53 12.85
C ASN A 86 -0.88 -15.10 12.31
N GLU A 87 -0.48 -15.60 11.14
CA GLU A 87 0.82 -15.27 10.53
C GLU A 87 0.81 -13.83 9.99
N VAL A 88 -0.25 -13.45 9.26
CA VAL A 88 -0.41 -12.08 8.76
C VAL A 88 -0.44 -11.07 9.92
N ARG A 89 -1.19 -11.36 10.99
CA ARG A 89 -1.19 -10.50 12.19
C ARG A 89 0.18 -10.42 12.84
N GLY A 90 0.92 -11.53 12.88
CA GLY A 90 2.30 -11.56 13.39
C GLY A 90 3.22 -10.60 12.63
N LYS A 91 3.04 -10.45 11.31
CA LYS A 91 3.82 -9.50 10.50
C LYS A 91 3.33 -8.06 10.61
N LEU A 92 2.02 -7.84 10.75
CA LEU A 92 1.44 -6.49 10.80
C LEU A 92 1.51 -5.84 12.18
N ALA A 93 1.56 -6.62 13.26
CA ALA A 93 1.59 -6.09 14.63
C ALA A 93 2.84 -5.21 14.92
N PRO A 94 4.07 -5.62 14.53
CA PRO A 94 5.24 -4.75 14.67
C PRO A 94 5.14 -3.44 13.89
N ILE A 95 4.57 -3.49 12.68
CA ILE A 95 4.35 -2.29 11.85
C ILE A 95 3.34 -1.35 12.50
N ALA A 96 2.28 -1.90 13.11
CA ALA A 96 1.31 -1.11 13.86
C ALA A 96 1.94 -0.46 15.10
N ALA A 97 2.79 -1.18 15.83
CA ALA A 97 3.50 -0.62 16.99
C ALA A 97 4.43 0.53 16.58
N LEU A 98 5.15 0.38 15.46
CA LEU A 98 5.99 1.42 14.89
C LEU A 98 5.15 2.65 14.48
N ALA A 99 4.01 2.42 13.82
CA ALA A 99 3.08 3.48 13.43
C ALA A 99 2.60 4.29 14.64
N ASP A 100 2.25 3.60 15.73
CA ASP A 100 1.82 4.23 16.98
C ASP A 100 2.97 5.01 17.65
N GLN A 101 4.18 4.45 17.67
CA GLN A 101 5.36 5.07 18.28
C GLN A 101 5.78 6.37 17.59
N TYR A 102 5.78 6.39 16.25
CA TYR A 102 6.25 7.54 15.47
C TYR A 102 5.13 8.44 14.95
N GLY A 103 3.86 8.10 15.20
CA GLY A 103 2.70 8.84 14.71
C GLY A 103 2.61 8.81 13.17
N VAL A 104 2.93 7.68 12.56
CA VAL A 104 2.97 7.48 11.11
C VAL A 104 1.70 6.77 10.65
N ALA A 105 1.01 7.28 9.62
CA ALA A 105 -0.06 6.54 8.99
C ALA A 105 0.51 5.42 8.10
N VAL A 106 -0.09 4.23 8.14
CA VAL A 106 0.31 3.10 7.28
C VAL A 106 -0.78 2.85 6.26
N LEU A 107 -0.41 2.91 4.98
CA LEU A 107 -1.25 2.55 3.84
C LEU A 107 -0.74 1.24 3.23
N ILE A 108 -1.63 0.26 3.17
CA ILE A 108 -1.37 -1.05 2.57
C ILE A 108 -2.16 -1.14 1.27
N VAL A 109 -1.46 -1.46 0.17
CA VAL A 109 -2.08 -1.87 -1.08
C VAL A 109 -2.10 -3.39 -1.12
N SER A 110 -3.27 -3.97 -1.38
CA SER A 110 -3.44 -5.42 -1.50
C SER A 110 -4.21 -5.74 -2.76
N HIS A 111 -3.81 -6.81 -3.44
CA HIS A 111 -4.52 -7.27 -4.63
C HIS A 111 -5.90 -7.79 -4.30
N SER A 112 -6.79 -7.68 -5.27
CA SER A 112 -8.12 -8.29 -5.22
C SER A 112 -8.22 -9.49 -6.16
N ARG A 113 -8.91 -10.56 -5.75
CA ARG A 113 -9.21 -11.70 -6.62
C ARG A 113 -10.34 -11.38 -7.59
N LYS A 114 -10.34 -12.02 -8.76
CA LYS A 114 -11.35 -11.84 -9.83
C LYS A 114 -12.64 -12.65 -9.64
N ALA A 115 -12.89 -13.20 -8.45
CA ALA A 115 -14.02 -14.10 -8.20
C ALA A 115 -15.26 -13.37 -7.68
N ALA A 116 -16.44 -13.98 -7.85
CA ALA A 116 -17.65 -13.51 -7.18
C ALA A 116 -17.46 -13.58 -5.64
N ALA A 117 -17.93 -12.54 -4.95
CA ALA A 117 -17.80 -12.40 -3.50
C ALA A 117 -19.10 -11.86 -2.90
N THR A 118 -19.40 -12.27 -1.66
CA THR A 118 -20.58 -11.81 -0.93
C THR A 118 -20.43 -10.37 -0.47
N THR A 119 -19.21 -9.98 -0.08
CA THR A 119 -18.86 -8.61 0.30
C THR A 119 -17.59 -8.17 -0.44
N ALA A 120 -17.42 -6.86 -0.63
CA ALA A 120 -16.21 -6.33 -1.27
C ALA A 120 -14.93 -6.66 -0.49
N ASP A 121 -15.01 -6.73 0.85
CA ASP A 121 -13.88 -7.13 1.71
C ASP A 121 -13.42 -8.58 1.43
N ASP A 122 -14.32 -9.48 1.00
CA ASP A 122 -13.97 -10.85 0.62
C ASP A 122 -13.25 -10.94 -0.74
N LEU A 123 -13.12 -9.83 -1.47
CA LEU A 123 -12.31 -9.75 -2.70
C LEU A 123 -10.83 -9.55 -2.41
N VAL A 124 -10.46 -9.05 -1.22
CA VAL A 124 -9.04 -8.87 -0.85
C VAL A 124 -8.34 -10.22 -0.84
N MET A 125 -7.21 -10.34 -1.53
CA MET A 125 -6.41 -11.55 -1.58
C MET A 125 -5.69 -11.80 -0.25
N GLY A 126 -5.60 -13.07 0.13
CA GLY A 126 -4.99 -13.48 1.40
C GLY A 126 -5.98 -13.51 2.56
N SER A 127 -5.46 -13.28 3.75
CA SER A 127 -6.19 -13.41 5.01
C SER A 127 -7.11 -12.22 5.27
N ARG A 128 -8.25 -12.48 5.93
CA ARG A 128 -9.11 -11.45 6.52
C ARG A 128 -8.39 -10.59 7.56
N ALA A 129 -7.22 -11.00 8.03
CA ALA A 129 -6.35 -10.18 8.87
C ALA A 129 -6.04 -8.82 8.21
N PHE A 130 -5.82 -8.76 6.88
CA PHE A 130 -5.49 -7.51 6.19
C PHE A 130 -6.57 -6.45 6.37
N THR A 131 -7.84 -6.78 6.12
CA THR A 131 -8.97 -5.85 6.36
C THR A 131 -9.32 -5.73 7.85
N GLY A 132 -9.07 -6.79 8.61
CA GLY A 132 -9.33 -6.87 10.05
C GLY A 132 -8.50 -5.89 10.88
N VAL A 133 -7.21 -5.73 10.58
CA VAL A 133 -6.32 -4.81 11.31
C VAL A 133 -6.52 -3.35 10.91
N CYS A 134 -6.90 -3.09 9.65
CA CYS A 134 -7.06 -1.75 9.13
C CYS A 134 -8.22 -1.00 9.82
N ARG A 135 -8.01 0.29 10.10
CA ARG A 135 -9.05 1.19 10.64
C ARG A 135 -10.05 1.64 9.57
N SER A 136 -9.56 1.75 8.34
CA SER A 136 -10.34 2.08 7.14
C SER A 136 -9.94 1.14 6.00
N VAL A 137 -10.90 0.70 5.20
CA VAL A 137 -10.68 -0.12 4.01
C VAL A 137 -11.42 0.52 2.85
N TRP A 138 -10.71 0.72 1.74
CA TRP A 138 -11.24 1.24 0.49
C TRP A 138 -11.05 0.24 -0.63
N HIS A 139 -12.05 0.12 -1.48
CA HIS A 139 -12.05 -0.77 -2.64
C HIS A 139 -11.92 0.04 -3.91
N LEU A 140 -10.91 -0.27 -4.71
CA LEU A 140 -10.73 0.33 -6.03
C LEU A 140 -11.27 -0.64 -7.09
N MET A 141 -12.15 -0.17 -7.97
CA MET A 141 -12.70 -1.00 -9.04
C MET A 141 -12.97 -0.21 -10.31
N VAL A 142 -13.04 -0.91 -11.45
CA VAL A 142 -13.56 -0.35 -12.70
C VAL A 142 -15.08 -0.21 -12.60
N ASP A 143 -15.64 0.88 -13.08
CA ASP A 143 -17.10 1.03 -13.15
C ASP A 143 -17.68 0.04 -14.18
N PRO A 144 -18.59 -0.87 -13.80
CA PRO A 144 -19.17 -1.83 -14.72
C PRO A 144 -19.98 -1.20 -15.86
N LYS A 145 -20.33 0.09 -15.76
CA LYS A 145 -21.04 0.84 -16.79
C LYS A 145 -20.11 1.69 -17.66
N ASN A 146 -18.85 1.86 -17.26
CA ASN A 146 -17.87 2.68 -17.98
C ASN A 146 -16.44 2.23 -17.67
N GLU A 147 -15.80 1.56 -18.63
CA GLU A 147 -14.47 0.98 -18.47
C GLU A 147 -13.34 2.01 -18.27
N ASP A 148 -13.55 3.29 -18.59
CA ASP A 148 -12.59 4.37 -18.36
C ASP A 148 -12.74 5.02 -16.97
N ARG A 149 -13.85 4.73 -16.28
CA ARG A 149 -14.15 5.23 -14.95
C ARG A 149 -13.69 4.26 -13.88
N ARG A 150 -13.14 4.78 -12.80
CA ARG A 150 -12.73 4.04 -11.60
C ARG A 150 -13.55 4.52 -10.42
N LEU A 151 -13.88 3.59 -9.52
CA LEU A 151 -14.63 3.82 -8.30
C LEU A 151 -13.74 3.54 -7.10
N LEU A 152 -13.74 4.44 -6.13
CA LEU A 152 -13.13 4.27 -4.81
C LEU A 152 -14.26 4.18 -3.77
N LEU A 153 -14.55 2.97 -3.31
CA LEU A 153 -15.71 2.67 -2.47
C LEU A 153 -15.30 2.35 -1.03
N SER A 154 -16.01 2.90 -0.05
CA SER A 154 -15.74 2.64 1.37
C SER A 154 -16.21 1.23 1.75
N GLY A 155 -15.30 0.38 2.21
CA GLY A 155 -15.60 -0.91 2.82
C GLY A 155 -15.89 -0.74 4.31
N LYS A 156 -14.80 -0.74 5.09
CA LYS A 156 -14.78 -0.58 6.55
C LYS A 156 -14.34 0.84 6.92
N SER A 157 -14.96 1.41 7.95
CA SER A 157 -14.56 2.66 8.58
C SER A 157 -14.90 2.61 10.06
N ASN A 158 -13.88 2.51 10.91
CA ASN A 158 -14.07 2.38 12.36
C ASN A 158 -14.12 3.73 13.08
N LEU A 159 -13.60 4.80 12.46
CA LEU A 159 -13.35 6.09 13.11
C LEU A 159 -14.28 7.21 12.62
N ALA A 160 -15.13 6.93 11.62
CA ALA A 160 -16.06 7.90 11.06
C ALA A 160 -17.31 7.21 10.50
N LYS A 161 -18.37 7.98 10.28
CA LYS A 161 -19.53 7.51 9.53
C LYS A 161 -19.07 7.00 8.16
N LYS A 162 -19.60 5.85 7.74
CA LYS A 162 -19.32 5.30 6.41
C LYS A 162 -19.65 6.36 5.35
N SER A 163 -18.66 6.73 4.54
CA SER A 163 -18.85 7.69 3.46
C SER A 163 -19.45 7.00 2.24
N THR A 164 -20.02 7.82 1.36
CA THR A 164 -20.28 7.46 -0.04
C THR A 164 -18.96 7.16 -0.77
N GLY A 165 -19.05 6.62 -1.98
CA GLY A 165 -17.87 6.39 -2.80
C GLY A 165 -17.41 7.65 -3.52
N LEU A 166 -16.23 7.59 -4.12
CA LEU A 166 -15.72 8.57 -5.07
C LEU A 166 -15.53 7.93 -6.44
N ALA A 167 -15.52 8.75 -7.48
CA ALA A 167 -15.17 8.31 -8.83
C ALA A 167 -14.08 9.18 -9.43
N PHE A 168 -13.30 8.58 -10.33
CA PHE A 168 -12.25 9.27 -11.05
C PHE A 168 -11.95 8.61 -12.40
N ARG A 169 -11.19 9.31 -13.24
CA ARG A 169 -10.56 8.79 -14.46
C ARG A 169 -9.05 8.93 -14.37
N ILE A 170 -8.33 8.16 -15.18
CA ILE A 170 -6.90 8.39 -15.44
C ILE A 170 -6.82 9.11 -16.78
N GLU A 171 -6.42 10.38 -16.75
CA GLU A 171 -6.35 11.25 -17.91
C GLU A 171 -4.90 11.70 -18.16
N GLY A 172 -4.55 12.03 -19.40
CA GLY A 172 -3.21 12.50 -19.76
C GLY A 172 -2.37 11.45 -20.49
N ASP A 173 -1.55 11.94 -21.42
CA ASP A 173 -0.66 11.19 -22.30
C ASP A 173 0.63 12.02 -22.45
N PRO A 174 1.84 11.46 -22.20
CA PRO A 174 2.15 10.07 -21.87
C PRO A 174 2.02 9.70 -20.39
N VAL A 175 1.90 10.67 -19.49
CA VAL A 175 1.84 10.43 -18.04
C VAL A 175 0.41 10.62 -17.55
N GLY A 176 -0.24 9.52 -17.16
CA GLY A 176 -1.59 9.55 -16.59
C GLY A 176 -1.66 10.22 -15.21
N ALA A 177 -2.70 11.02 -15.01
CA ALA A 177 -3.08 11.69 -13.78
C ALA A 177 -4.53 11.32 -13.39
N ILE A 178 -4.79 11.23 -12.09
CA ILE A 178 -6.13 11.04 -11.54
C ILE A 178 -6.91 12.34 -11.66
N ALA A 179 -8.02 12.31 -12.39
CA ALA A 179 -9.02 13.36 -12.45
C ALA A 179 -10.26 12.92 -11.67
N TRP A 180 -10.49 13.53 -10.51
CA TRP A 180 -11.63 13.23 -9.63
C TRP A 180 -12.93 13.84 -10.17
N GLU A 181 -14.03 13.10 -10.03
CA GLU A 181 -15.37 13.65 -10.19
C GLU A 181 -15.76 14.47 -8.95
N PRO A 182 -16.50 15.58 -9.12
CA PRO A 182 -16.84 16.47 -8.00
C PRO A 182 -17.86 15.85 -7.04
N ASP A 183 -18.75 15.00 -7.56
CA ASP A 183 -19.85 14.42 -6.82
C ASP A 183 -19.51 12.99 -6.32
N PRO A 184 -19.92 12.63 -5.10
CA PRO A 184 -19.82 11.26 -4.63
C PRO A 184 -20.71 10.28 -5.41
N VAL A 185 -20.36 8.99 -5.38
CA VAL A 185 -21.17 7.89 -5.95
C VAL A 185 -22.06 7.19 -4.94
#